data_AF-A0AB36CMJ3-F1
#
_entry.id   AF-A0AB36CMJ3-F1
#
_cell.length_a   1.000
_cell.length_b   1.000
_cell.length_c   1.000
_cell.angle_alpha   90.00
_cell.angle_beta   90.00
_cell.angle_gamma   90.00
#
_symmetry.space_group_name_H-M   'P 1'
#
loop_
_entity.id
_entity.type
_entity.pdbx_description
1 polymer ?
#
loop_
_entity_poly.entity_id
_entity_poly.type
_entity_poly.pdbx_seq_one_letter_code
_entity_poly.pdbx_strand_id
1 'polypeptide(L)'
;MISTSTRMPQVMKPQRSISVPVAIALSTIIIVLVTLGKPFVDIPGVVDGSAHAIRSIDAQLFDSFDRPNYWYAPWTNSLGNTALFMPLAAGIYARTKSFIAAVGASFFGSMGIEITQYVFALGYTDIDDIFFNTLGGVLGAGALVLIPQREHPGLMRLLVILLAMLLGAMTVLGLRYHV
;
A
#
# COMPACT_ATOMS: atom_id res chain seq x y z
N MET A 1 -39.25 20.15 46.62
CA MET A 1 -38.63 18.88 46.17
C MET A 1 -37.86 19.15 44.88
N ILE A 2 -36.53 19.21 44.94
CA ILE A 2 -35.68 19.36 43.75
C ILE A 2 -35.33 17.95 43.28
N SER A 3 -35.94 17.50 42.18
CA SER A 3 -35.67 16.20 41.57
C SER A 3 -34.31 16.24 40.90
N THR A 4 -33.29 15.67 41.56
CA THR A 4 -31.96 15.49 40.99
C THR A 4 -32.01 14.30 40.04
N SER A 5 -32.25 14.56 38.76
CA SER A 5 -32.11 13.57 37.69
C SER A 5 -30.62 13.20 37.56
N THR A 6 -30.22 12.09 38.18
CA THR A 6 -28.95 11.43 37.88
C THR A 6 -29.01 10.89 36.45
N ARG A 7 -28.50 11.67 35.49
CA ARG A 7 -28.24 11.16 34.14
C ARG A 7 -27.23 10.04 34.24
N MET A 8 -27.63 8.81 33.90
CA MET A 8 -26.69 7.72 33.74
C MET A 8 -25.64 8.10 32.69
N PRO A 9 -24.34 7.83 32.92
CA PRO A 9 -23.31 8.10 31.94
C PRO A 9 -23.65 7.33 30.66
N GLN A 10 -23.88 8.07 29.57
CA GLN A 10 -24.10 7.44 28.28
C GLN A 10 -22.82 6.72 27.88
N VAL A 11 -22.91 5.39 27.75
CA VAL A 11 -21.86 4.58 27.13
C VAL A 11 -21.83 4.99 25.65
N MET A 12 -20.97 5.94 25.30
CA MET A 12 -20.72 6.31 23.90
C MET A 12 -20.27 5.05 23.15
N LYS A 13 -21.12 4.52 22.28
CA LYS A 13 -20.72 3.49 21.33
C LYS A 13 -19.56 4.06 20.51
N PRO A 14 -18.43 3.34 20.35
CA PRO A 14 -17.32 3.83 19.54
C PRO A 14 -17.82 4.07 18.12
N GLN A 15 -17.88 5.35 17.73
CA GLN A 15 -18.28 5.76 16.40
C GLN A 15 -17.26 5.20 15.41
N ARG A 16 -17.71 4.32 14.50
CA ARG A 16 -16.82 3.73 13.49
C ARG A 16 -16.30 4.86 12.60
N SER A 17 -14.99 5.11 12.68
CA SER A 17 -14.32 6.15 11.89
C SER A 17 -14.29 5.78 10.41
N ILE A 18 -14.81 6.65 9.55
CA ILE A 18 -14.79 6.48 8.08
C ILE A 18 -13.36 6.45 7.50
N SER A 19 -12.38 6.99 8.23
CA SER A 19 -10.99 7.03 7.79
C SER A 19 -10.37 5.66 7.54
N VAL A 20 -10.79 4.60 8.25
CA VAL A 20 -10.24 3.24 8.07
C VAL A 20 -10.58 2.67 6.68
N PRO A 21 -11.86 2.56 6.28
CA PRO A 21 -12.17 2.05 4.93
C PRO A 21 -11.62 2.96 3.83
N VAL A 22 -11.56 4.28 4.03
CA VAL A 22 -10.97 5.20 3.06
C VAL A 22 -9.45 4.99 2.94
N ALA A 23 -8.73 4.80 4.04
CA ALA A 23 -7.29 4.51 4.00
C ALA A 23 -7.00 3.21 3.25
N ILE A 24 -7.79 2.15 3.50
CA ILE A 24 -7.68 0.88 2.78
C ILE A 24 -7.91 1.11 1.28
N ALA A 25 -9.01 1.78 0.91
CA ALA A 25 -9.35 2.02 -0.50
C ALA A 25 -8.27 2.84 -1.23
N LEU A 26 -7.79 3.94 -0.64
CA LEU A 26 -6.72 4.75 -1.22
C LEU A 26 -5.42 3.97 -1.35
N SER A 27 -5.06 3.18 -0.34
CA SER A 27 -3.86 2.33 -0.39
C SER A 27 -3.96 1.31 -1.53
N THR A 28 -5.11 0.62 -1.66
CA THR A 28 -5.34 -0.32 -2.76
C THR A 28 -5.27 0.35 -4.13
N ILE A 29 -5.89 1.52 -4.30
CA ILE A 29 -5.84 2.28 -5.56
C ILE A 29 -4.39 2.64 -5.91
N ILE A 30 -3.64 3.18 -4.94
CA ILE A 30 -2.25 3.58 -5.16
C ILE A 30 -1.38 2.35 -5.45
N ILE A 31 -1.54 1.25 -4.73
CA ILE A 31 -0.84 -0.01 -5.00
C ILE A 31 -1.09 -0.45 -6.46
N VAL A 32 -2.36 -0.52 -6.88
CA VAL A 32 -2.73 -0.93 -8.25
C VAL A 32 -2.13 0.01 -9.29
N LEU A 33 -2.22 1.33 -9.08
CA LEU A 33 -1.67 2.31 -10.02
C LEU A 33 -0.15 2.23 -10.12
N VAL A 34 0.55 2.09 -8.99
CA VAL A 34 2.03 2.05 -8.98
C VAL A 34 2.57 0.74 -9.55
N THR A 35 1.89 -0.39 -9.29
CA THR A 35 2.39 -1.73 -9.69
C THR A 35 1.97 -2.12 -11.10
N LEU A 36 0.72 -1.84 -11.48
CA LEU A 36 0.17 -2.19 -12.80
C LEU A 36 0.21 -1.03 -13.80
N GLY A 37 0.42 0.20 -13.33
CA GLY A 37 0.42 1.39 -14.17
C GLY A 37 1.72 1.62 -14.93
N LYS A 38 2.84 0.97 -14.55
CA LYS A 38 4.18 1.23 -15.13
C LYS A 38 4.21 1.16 -16.67
N PRO A 39 3.58 0.19 -17.35
CA PRO A 39 3.60 0.12 -18.82
C PRO A 39 2.84 1.25 -19.52
N PHE A 40 1.97 1.96 -18.80
CA PHE A 40 1.12 3.02 -19.35
C PHE A 40 1.69 4.42 -19.09
N VAL A 41 2.85 4.52 -18.45
CA VAL A 41 3.51 5.80 -18.13
C VAL A 41 4.71 5.98 -19.03
N ASP A 42 4.59 6.92 -19.96
CA ASP A 42 5.68 7.39 -20.80
C ASP A 42 6.14 8.76 -20.31
N ILE A 43 7.42 8.90 -19.96
CA ILE A 43 8.04 10.18 -19.62
C ILE A 43 9.15 10.42 -20.65
N PRO A 44 8.97 11.39 -21.58
CA PRO A 44 9.95 11.65 -22.62
C PRO A 44 11.38 11.82 -22.08
N GLY A 45 12.29 10.95 -22.51
CA GLY A 45 13.70 10.97 -22.12
C GLY A 45 14.03 10.38 -20.73
N VAL A 46 13.05 9.82 -20.01
CA VAL A 46 13.24 9.29 -18.65
C VAL A 46 12.63 7.89 -18.48
N VAL A 47 11.39 7.67 -18.95
CA VAL A 47 10.66 6.40 -18.79
C VAL A 47 10.03 6.03 -20.13
N ASP A 48 10.36 4.85 -20.61
CA ASP A 48 9.69 4.19 -21.73
C ASP A 48 8.75 3.12 -21.16
N GLY A 49 7.44 3.38 -21.20
CA GLY A 49 6.41 2.46 -20.72
C GLY A 49 6.36 1.19 -21.56
N SER A 50 6.67 1.28 -22.86
CA SER A 50 6.70 0.13 -23.76
C SER A 50 7.82 -0.87 -23.41
N ALA A 51 8.93 -0.39 -22.85
CA ALA A 51 10.00 -1.25 -22.33
C ALA A 51 9.54 -2.11 -21.13
N HIS A 52 8.46 -1.72 -20.46
CA HIS A 52 7.86 -2.44 -19.34
C HIS A 52 6.68 -3.32 -19.77
N ALA A 53 6.26 -3.30 -21.05
CA ALA A 53 5.21 -4.16 -21.57
C ALA A 53 5.77 -5.53 -22.04
N ILE A 54 6.49 -6.20 -21.14
CA ILE A 54 7.10 -7.51 -21.39
C ILE A 54 6.42 -8.59 -20.56
N ARG A 55 6.64 -9.86 -20.94
CA ARG A 55 6.19 -11.04 -20.19
C ARG A 55 7.39 -11.89 -19.80
N SER A 56 7.75 -11.85 -18.53
CA SER A 56 8.92 -12.52 -17.99
C SER A 56 8.76 -12.73 -16.48
N ILE A 57 9.41 -13.74 -15.95
CA ILE A 57 9.31 -14.14 -14.53
C ILE A 57 10.72 -14.23 -13.95
N ASP A 58 10.96 -13.53 -12.86
CA ASP A 58 11.95 -13.90 -11.85
C ASP A 58 11.34 -14.83 -10.83
N ALA A 59 12.08 -15.87 -10.54
CA ALA A 59 11.79 -16.72 -9.38
C ALA A 59 13.00 -16.81 -8.45
N GLN A 60 14.10 -16.10 -8.74
CA GLN A 60 15.30 -16.10 -7.92
C GLN A 60 15.22 -14.95 -6.92
N LEU A 61 15.04 -15.30 -5.65
CA LEU A 61 15.00 -14.32 -4.57
C LEU A 61 16.35 -13.61 -4.45
N PHE A 62 16.31 -12.28 -4.39
CA PHE A 62 17.42 -11.34 -4.23
C PHE A 62 18.43 -11.28 -5.37
N ASP A 63 18.09 -11.78 -6.56
CA ASP A 63 18.99 -11.75 -7.72
C ASP A 63 19.38 -10.32 -8.12
N SER A 64 18.44 -9.38 -7.91
CA SER A 64 18.57 -7.95 -8.19
C SER A 64 19.60 -7.28 -7.29
N PHE A 65 19.93 -7.87 -6.14
CA PHE A 65 21.02 -7.43 -5.27
C PHE A 65 22.38 -7.99 -5.71
N ASP A 66 22.41 -9.17 -6.31
CA ASP A 66 23.64 -9.81 -6.80
C ASP A 66 24.09 -9.23 -8.15
N ARG A 67 23.13 -8.93 -9.04
CA ARG A 67 23.38 -8.42 -10.40
C ARG A 67 22.52 -7.21 -10.74
N PRO A 68 22.66 -6.10 -9.98
CA PRO A 68 21.84 -4.93 -10.21
C PRO A 68 22.17 -4.26 -11.55
N ASN A 69 21.13 -3.86 -12.30
CA ASN A 69 21.28 -2.94 -13.44
C ASN A 69 21.86 -1.59 -12.98
N TYR A 70 21.42 -1.11 -11.82
CA TYR A 70 21.96 0.06 -11.12
C TYR A 70 22.07 -0.25 -9.63
N TRP A 71 23.16 0.16 -8.98
CA TRP A 71 23.44 -0.16 -7.57
C TRP A 71 22.31 0.21 -6.60
N TYR A 72 21.51 1.23 -6.91
CA TYR A 72 20.41 1.69 -6.07
C TYR A 72 19.06 1.04 -6.42
N ALA A 73 18.92 0.45 -7.60
CA ALA A 73 17.65 -0.12 -8.10
C ALA A 73 17.02 -1.15 -7.15
N PRO A 74 17.76 -2.18 -6.65
CA PRO A 74 17.17 -3.16 -5.74
C PRO A 74 16.68 -2.48 -4.44
N TRP A 75 17.47 -1.57 -3.88
CA TRP A 75 17.08 -0.83 -2.68
C TRP A 75 15.81 0.00 -2.89
N THR A 76 15.72 0.74 -4.01
CA THR A 76 14.55 1.56 -4.30
C THR A 76 13.30 0.71 -4.53
N ASN A 77 13.42 -0.44 -5.20
CA ASN A 77 12.30 -1.37 -5.41
C ASN A 77 11.84 -1.96 -4.08
N SER A 78 12.75 -2.58 -3.33
CA SER A 78 12.45 -3.24 -2.06
C SER A 78 11.84 -2.29 -1.02
N LEU A 79 12.43 -1.11 -0.84
CA LEU A 79 11.92 -0.11 0.11
C LEU A 79 10.60 0.49 -0.38
N GLY A 80 10.47 0.75 -1.69
CA GLY A 80 9.25 1.24 -2.31
C GLY A 80 8.07 0.28 -2.09
N ASN A 81 8.26 -0.99 -2.42
CA ASN A 81 7.28 -2.06 -2.27
C ASN A 81 6.87 -2.27 -0.80
N THR A 82 7.86 -2.30 0.10
CA THR A 82 7.61 -2.36 1.55
C THR A 82 6.75 -1.17 2.01
N ALA A 83 7.16 0.06 1.66
CA ALA A 83 6.44 1.27 2.06
C ALA A 83 5.03 1.35 1.47
N LEU A 84 4.83 0.85 0.24
CA LEU A 84 3.56 0.87 -0.48
C LEU A 84 2.49 0.01 0.22
N PHE A 85 2.89 -1.13 0.79
CA PHE A 85 1.98 -2.06 1.47
C PHE A 85 1.73 -1.74 2.96
N MET A 86 2.60 -0.95 3.61
CA MET A 86 2.44 -0.59 5.03
C MET A 86 1.08 0.08 5.34
N PRO A 87 0.60 1.11 4.58
CA PRO A 87 -0.68 1.75 4.84
C PRO A 87 -1.87 0.81 4.68
N LEU A 88 -1.83 -0.10 3.69
CA LEU A 88 -2.88 -1.10 3.48
C LEU A 88 -2.99 -2.02 4.69
N ALA A 89 -1.88 -2.59 5.15
CA ALA A 89 -1.86 -3.51 6.28
C ALA A 89 -2.22 -2.82 7.61
N ALA A 90 -1.78 -1.58 7.82
CA ALA A 90 -2.19 -0.77 8.95
C ALA A 90 -3.72 -0.55 8.98
N GLY A 91 -4.32 -0.26 7.82
CA GLY A 91 -5.77 -0.12 7.67
C GLY A 91 -6.52 -1.42 7.93
N ILE A 92 -6.06 -2.55 7.36
CA ILE A 92 -6.67 -3.86 7.55
C ILE A 92 -6.58 -4.30 9.03
N TYR A 93 -5.42 -4.10 9.68
CA TYR A 93 -5.29 -4.36 11.10
C TYR A 93 -6.20 -3.43 11.92
N ALA A 94 -6.27 -2.14 11.61
CA ALA A 94 -7.16 -1.21 12.32
C ALA A 94 -8.64 -1.66 12.24
N ARG A 95 -9.05 -2.26 11.12
CA ARG A 95 -10.41 -2.77 10.86
C ARG A 95 -10.72 -4.13 11.48
N THR A 96 -9.78 -5.07 11.42
CA THR A 96 -9.99 -6.49 11.76
C THR A 96 -9.40 -6.87 13.11
N LYS A 97 -8.41 -6.10 13.60
CA LYS A 97 -7.54 -6.41 14.75
C LYS A 97 -6.76 -7.72 14.59
N SER A 98 -6.67 -8.25 13.37
CA SER A 98 -5.95 -9.49 13.07
C SER A 98 -4.68 -9.18 12.30
N PHE A 99 -3.54 -9.49 12.93
CA PHE A 99 -2.23 -9.38 12.29
C PHE A 99 -2.11 -10.34 11.10
N ILE A 100 -2.60 -11.58 11.26
CA ILE A 100 -2.61 -12.59 10.20
C ILE A 100 -3.46 -12.14 9.01
N ALA A 101 -4.62 -11.51 9.26
CA ALA A 101 -5.44 -10.99 8.17
C ALA A 101 -4.73 -9.87 7.39
N ALA A 102 -3.98 -9.00 8.08
CA ALA A 102 -3.24 -7.93 7.44
C ALA A 102 -2.05 -8.46 6.62
N VAL A 103 -1.22 -9.35 7.20
CA VAL A 103 -0.08 -9.96 6.50
C VAL A 103 -0.54 -10.86 5.35
N GLY A 104 -1.58 -11.66 5.58
CA GLY A 104 -2.16 -12.52 4.54
C GLY A 104 -2.73 -11.70 3.37
N ALA A 105 -3.41 -10.59 3.65
CA ALA A 105 -3.88 -9.70 2.59
C ALA A 105 -2.73 -9.07 1.79
N SER A 106 -1.61 -8.71 2.44
CA SER A 106 -0.42 -8.23 1.73
C SER A 106 0.19 -9.32 0.84
N PHE A 107 0.37 -10.54 1.35
CA PHE A 107 0.93 -11.66 0.58
C PHE A 107 0.06 -12.02 -0.62
N PHE A 108 -1.23 -12.31 -0.40
CA PHE A 108 -2.14 -12.70 -1.48
C PHE A 108 -2.43 -11.55 -2.44
N GLY A 109 -2.46 -10.30 -1.94
CA GLY A 109 -2.58 -9.11 -2.77
C GLY A 109 -1.37 -8.96 -3.70
N SER A 110 -0.15 -9.08 -3.16
CA SER A 110 1.08 -9.05 -3.97
C SER A 110 1.11 -10.17 -5.00
N MET A 111 0.80 -11.41 -4.60
CA MET A 111 0.75 -12.54 -5.52
C MET A 111 -0.28 -12.31 -6.65
N GLY A 112 -1.44 -11.71 -6.34
CA GLY A 112 -2.43 -11.32 -7.35
C GLY A 112 -1.90 -10.28 -8.34
N ILE A 113 -1.10 -9.32 -7.86
CA ILE A 113 -0.45 -8.30 -8.70
C ILE A 113 0.55 -8.97 -9.65
N GLU A 114 1.43 -9.82 -9.13
CA GLU A 114 2.41 -10.56 -9.94
C GLU A 114 1.73 -11.40 -11.03
N ILE A 115 0.68 -12.14 -10.66
CA ILE A 115 -0.12 -12.92 -11.62
C ILE A 115 -0.74 -12.00 -12.68
N THR A 116 -1.26 -10.85 -12.28
CA THR A 116 -1.84 -9.86 -13.21
C THR A 116 -0.79 -9.33 -14.17
N GLN A 117 0.40 -8.98 -13.68
CA GLN A 117 1.51 -8.51 -14.52
C GLN A 117 1.90 -9.55 -15.56
N TYR A 118 2.06 -10.81 -15.16
CA TYR A 118 2.39 -11.88 -16.09
C TYR A 118 1.29 -12.13 -17.14
N VAL A 119 0.03 -12.27 -16.70
CA VAL A 119 -1.11 -12.59 -17.58
C VAL A 119 -1.30 -11.51 -18.63
N PHE A 120 -1.24 -10.24 -18.23
CA PHE A 120 -1.47 -9.09 -19.12
C PHE A 120 -0.20 -8.53 -19.76
N ALA A 121 0.97 -9.16 -19.56
CA ALA A 121 2.26 -8.68 -20.07
C ALA A 121 2.58 -7.23 -19.66
N LEU A 122 2.31 -6.91 -18.39
CA LEU A 122 2.50 -5.58 -17.80
C LEU A 122 3.86 -5.43 -17.11
N GLY A 123 4.79 -6.37 -17.32
CA GLY A 123 6.13 -6.28 -16.78
C GLY A 123 6.75 -7.61 -16.37
N TYR A 124 7.87 -7.45 -15.67
CA TYR A 124 8.60 -8.53 -15.04
C TYR A 124 7.89 -8.90 -13.74
N THR A 125 7.43 -10.14 -13.65
CA THR A 125 6.99 -10.71 -12.38
C THR A 125 8.22 -11.02 -11.54
N ASP A 126 8.25 -10.57 -10.29
CA ASP A 126 9.41 -10.70 -9.41
C ASP A 126 9.03 -11.29 -8.05
N ILE A 127 9.70 -12.37 -7.65
CA ILE A 127 9.47 -13.00 -6.36
C ILE A 127 9.90 -12.09 -5.18
N ASP A 128 10.84 -11.18 -5.41
CA ASP A 128 11.26 -10.18 -4.42
C ASP A 128 10.09 -9.23 -4.08
N ASP A 129 9.24 -8.91 -5.05
CA ASP A 129 8.08 -8.05 -4.83
C ASP A 129 7.09 -8.68 -3.85
N ILE A 130 6.82 -9.99 -3.98
CA ILE A 130 6.01 -10.74 -3.00
C ILE A 130 6.64 -10.69 -1.60
N PHE A 131 7.96 -10.87 -1.50
CA PHE A 131 8.66 -10.82 -0.22
C PHE A 131 8.58 -9.43 0.43
N PHE A 132 8.94 -8.37 -0.28
CA PHE A 132 8.99 -7.01 0.26
C PHE A 132 7.59 -6.41 0.50
N ASN A 133 6.60 -6.72 -0.33
CA ASN A 133 5.21 -6.32 -0.08
C ASN A 133 4.65 -7.01 1.18
N THR A 134 4.99 -8.29 1.39
CA THR A 134 4.64 -9.03 2.61
C THR A 134 5.34 -8.45 3.84
N LEU A 135 6.61 -8.06 3.72
CA LEU A 135 7.34 -7.35 4.77
C LEU A 135 6.66 -6.00 5.11
N GLY A 136 6.22 -5.26 4.09
CA GLY A 136 5.38 -4.06 4.28
C GLY A 136 4.11 -4.36 5.08
N GLY A 137 3.50 -5.52 4.82
CA GLY A 137 2.38 -6.05 5.61
C GLY A 137 2.70 -6.25 7.09
N VAL A 138 3.82 -6.91 7.37
CA VAL A 138 4.33 -7.15 8.72
C VAL A 138 4.59 -5.84 9.44
N LEU A 139 5.29 -4.89 8.80
CA LEU A 139 5.66 -3.61 9.41
C LEU A 139 4.43 -2.71 9.63
N GLY A 140 3.52 -2.64 8.65
CA GLY A 140 2.30 -1.82 8.74
C GLY A 140 1.35 -2.30 9.83
N ALA A 141 1.09 -3.61 9.90
CA ALA A 141 0.29 -4.19 10.98
C ALA A 141 1.02 -4.12 12.33
N GLY A 142 2.33 -4.39 12.36
CA GLY A 142 3.17 -4.35 13.55
C GLY A 142 3.20 -2.97 14.20
N ALA A 143 3.30 -1.90 13.41
CA ALA A 143 3.23 -0.54 13.91
C ALA A 143 1.92 -0.28 14.70
N LEU A 144 0.79 -0.76 14.19
CA LEU A 144 -0.52 -0.58 14.83
C LEU A 144 -0.76 -1.55 16.00
N VAL A 145 0.00 -2.65 16.10
CA VAL A 145 0.03 -3.48 17.31
C VAL A 145 0.74 -2.74 18.45
N LEU A 146 1.82 -2.02 18.14
CA LEU A 146 2.65 -1.32 19.12
C LEU A 146 2.02 0.01 19.59
N ILE A 147 1.22 0.66 18.74
CA ILE A 147 0.60 1.94 19.04
C ILE A 147 -0.71 1.74 19.83
N PRO A 148 -1.01 2.57 20.84
CA PRO A 148 -2.27 2.49 21.58
C PRO A 148 -3.52 2.65 20.69
N GLN A 149 -4.51 1.79 20.88
CA GLN A 149 -5.75 1.78 20.06
C GLN A 149 -6.49 3.12 20.01
N ARG A 150 -6.36 3.95 21.05
CA ARG A 150 -6.93 5.31 21.12
C ARG A 150 -6.36 6.26 20.06
N GLU A 151 -5.16 5.99 19.54
CA GLU A 151 -4.48 6.83 18.55
C GLU A 151 -4.79 6.41 17.10
N HIS A 152 -5.31 5.20 16.90
CA HIS A 152 -5.58 4.65 15.56
C HIS A 152 -6.48 5.57 14.72
N PRO A 153 -7.57 6.17 15.25
CA PRO A 153 -8.41 7.07 14.44
C PRO A 153 -7.65 8.29 13.93
N GLY A 154 -6.71 8.85 14.72
CA GLY A 154 -5.88 9.98 14.32
C GLY A 154 -4.89 9.58 13.23
N LEU A 155 -4.21 8.45 13.41
CA LEU A 155 -3.28 7.90 12.43
C LEU A 155 -3.97 7.58 11.10
N MET A 156 -5.18 7.00 11.13
CA MET A 156 -5.92 6.69 9.90
C MET A 156 -6.33 7.96 9.16
N ARG A 157 -6.69 9.05 9.85
CA ARG A 157 -6.95 10.34 9.21
C ARG A 157 -5.70 10.92 8.57
N LEU A 158 -4.56 10.88 9.26
CA LEU A 158 -3.28 11.32 8.72
C LEU A 158 -2.91 10.50 7.48
N LEU A 159 -3.01 9.17 7.55
CA LEU A 159 -2.76 8.28 6.41
C LEU A 159 -3.67 8.63 5.22
N VAL A 160 -4.96 8.86 5.44
CA VAL A 160 -5.87 9.29 4.36
C VAL A 160 -5.39 10.59 3.71
N ILE A 161 -4.97 11.59 4.49
CA ILE A 161 -4.47 12.87 3.96
C ILE A 161 -3.20 12.64 3.15
N LEU A 162 -2.23 11.89 3.69
CA LEU A 162 -0.96 11.60 3.02
C LEU A 162 -1.18 10.82 1.70
N LEU A 163 -2.02 9.79 1.72
CA LEU A 163 -2.35 9.00 0.53
C LEU A 163 -3.12 9.83 -0.50
N ALA A 164 -4.05 10.69 -0.08
CA ALA A 164 -4.76 11.58 -0.99
C ALA A 164 -3.82 12.61 -1.64
N MET A 165 -2.87 13.17 -0.88
CA MET A 165 -1.84 14.06 -1.43
C MET A 165 -0.92 13.33 -2.40
N LEU A 166 -0.50 12.10 -2.07
CA LEU A 166 0.31 11.27 -2.97
C LEU A 166 -0.44 10.99 -4.28
N LEU A 167 -1.70 10.56 -4.20
CA LEU A 167 -2.53 10.29 -5.37
C LEU A 167 -2.74 11.57 -6.20
N GLY A 168 -3.00 12.71 -5.56
CA GLY A 168 -3.09 14.01 -6.24
C GLY A 168 -1.79 14.45 -6.91
N ALA A 169 -0.64 14.20 -6.28
CA ALA A 169 0.66 14.47 -6.88
C ALA A 169 0.90 13.57 -8.10
N MET A 170 0.57 12.29 -8.01
CA MET A 170 0.67 11.34 -9.12
C MET A 170 -0.21 11.76 -10.31
N THR A 171 -1.46 12.21 -10.07
CA THR A 171 -2.34 12.65 -11.15
C THR A 171 -1.86 13.94 -11.81
N VAL A 172 -1.39 14.92 -11.03
CA VAL A 172 -0.82 16.17 -11.57
C VAL A 172 0.44 15.89 -12.39
N LEU A 173 1.33 15.04 -11.90
CA LEU A 173 2.52 14.63 -12.64
C LEU A 173 2.14 13.88 -13.91
N GLY A 174 1.22 12.91 -13.84
CA GLY A 174 0.75 12.16 -15.00
C GLY A 174 0.13 13.06 -16.08
N LEU A 175 -0.74 14.00 -15.71
CA LEU A 175 -1.33 14.97 -16.65
C LEU A 175 -0.27 15.84 -17.33
N ARG A 176 0.79 16.23 -16.59
CA ARG A 176 1.86 17.09 -17.13
C ARG A 176 2.71 16.39 -18.18
N TYR A 177 2.80 15.07 -18.18
CA TYR A 177 3.60 14.30 -19.14
C TYR A 177 2.77 13.74 -20.32
N HIS A 178 1.44 13.92 -20.31
CA HIS A 178 0.54 13.49 -21.40
C HIS A 178 -0.11 14.66 -22.19
N VAL A 179 0.20 15.91 -21.88
CA VAL A 179 -0.19 17.13 -22.65
C VAL A 179 1.05 17.78 -23.23
#